data_AF-A0A1F6S5I5-F1
#
_entry.id   AF-A0A1F6S5I5-F1
#
_cell.length_a   1.000
_cell.length_b   1.000
_cell.length_c   1.000
_cell.angle_alpha   90.00
_cell.angle_beta   90.00
_cell.angle_gamma   90.00
#
_symmetry.space_group_name_H-M   'P 1'
#
loop_
_entity.id
_entity.type
_entity.pdbx_description
1 polymer ?
#
loop_
_entity_poly.entity_id
_entity_poly.type
_entity_poly.pdbx_seq_one_letter_code
_entity_poly.pdbx_strand_id
1 'polypeptide(L)'
;MKNQSLQSKVILKDNYLIVEFSEPYHTLSWAILNGGKAQTSEVVWHQVRDKDLGEDVNPYLFIKDRFSQYDNAVGLLTSANIKDYVDVCKSLDDYSARCIATVGLSNALRTGDPPGTVKSVGTINILVQLSMPLSEQAFIEAMSIATEARTLAILESRTPSIQTSLPATGT
;
A
#
# COMPACT_ATOMS: atom_id res chain seq x y z
N MET A 1 24.46 3.57 -18.43
CA MET A 1 24.75 4.49 -17.31
C MET A 1 24.93 3.63 -16.07
N LYS A 2 25.06 4.17 -14.84
CA LYS A 2 25.11 3.29 -13.65
C LYS A 2 23.67 2.93 -13.28
N ASN A 3 23.35 1.64 -13.27
CA ASN A 3 22.12 1.08 -12.72
C ASN A 3 21.88 1.71 -11.34
N GLN A 4 20.86 2.57 -11.21
CA GLN A 4 20.55 3.23 -9.95
C GLN A 4 19.89 2.20 -9.04
N SER A 5 20.70 1.58 -8.19
CA SER A 5 20.21 0.68 -7.16
C SER A 5 19.27 1.45 -6.22
N LEU A 6 18.08 0.90 -6.00
CA LEU A 6 17.10 1.45 -5.07
C LEU A 6 17.64 1.38 -3.64
N GLN A 7 17.94 2.54 -3.05
CA GLN A 7 18.47 2.64 -1.70
C GLN A 7 17.34 2.90 -0.70
N SER A 8 16.79 1.80 -0.16
CA SER A 8 15.78 1.85 0.89
C SER A 8 15.84 0.59 1.75
N LYS A 9 15.55 0.74 3.04
CA LYS A 9 15.52 -0.38 4.01
C LYS A 9 14.10 -0.61 4.52
N VAL A 10 13.79 -1.87 4.77
CA VAL A 10 12.53 -2.28 5.40
C VAL A 10 12.80 -2.55 6.87
N ILE A 11 11.97 -1.99 7.74
CA ILE A 11 12.05 -2.15 9.20
C ILE A 11 10.69 -2.66 9.69
N LEU A 12 10.71 -3.78 10.41
CA LEU A 12 9.59 -4.22 11.23
C LEU A 12 9.84 -3.83 12.68
N LYS A 13 8.93 -3.04 13.26
CA LYS A 13 9.01 -2.62 14.66
C LYS A 13 7.61 -2.60 15.25
N ASP A 14 7.38 -3.37 16.31
CA ASP A 14 6.07 -3.49 16.95
C ASP A 14 4.96 -3.84 15.93
N ASN A 15 4.00 -2.93 15.74
CA ASN A 15 2.92 -3.03 14.76
C ASN A 15 3.16 -2.12 13.54
N TYR A 16 4.41 -1.84 13.21
CA TYR A 16 4.81 -1.00 12.09
C TYR A 16 5.68 -1.76 11.09
N LEU A 17 5.35 -1.61 9.82
CA LEU A 17 6.22 -1.91 8.68
C LEU A 17 6.63 -0.56 8.09
N ILE A 18 7.92 -0.29 8.04
CA ILE A 18 8.48 1.00 7.65
C ILE A 18 9.41 0.78 6.47
N VAL A 19 9.26 1.59 5.44
CA VAL A 19 10.22 1.70 4.34
C VAL A 19 10.89 3.05 4.45
N GLU A 20 12.17 3.04 4.82
CA GLU A 20 12.99 4.24 4.96
C GLU A 20 13.88 4.39 3.71
N PHE A 21 13.73 5.51 3.01
CA PHE A 21 14.51 5.87 1.83
C PHE A 21 15.78 6.60 2.25
N SER A 22 16.88 6.39 1.53
CA SER A 22 18.14 7.12 1.78
C SER A 22 18.05 8.61 1.43
N GLU A 23 17.09 8.98 0.58
CA GLU A 23 16.80 10.34 0.16
C GLU A 23 15.28 10.51 -0.02
N PRO A 24 14.74 11.74 0.07
CA PRO A 24 13.32 11.97 -0.10
C PRO A 24 12.80 11.57 -1.49
N TYR A 25 11.70 10.83 -1.54
CA TYR A 25 10.98 10.47 -2.75
C TYR A 25 9.74 11.32 -2.96
N HIS A 26 9.42 11.63 -4.22
CA HIS A 26 8.08 12.06 -4.58
C HIS A 26 7.15 10.85 -4.58
N THR A 27 5.99 11.00 -3.96
CA THR A 27 4.98 9.94 -3.84
C THR A 27 3.64 10.40 -4.39
N LEU A 28 2.87 9.46 -4.93
CA LEU A 28 1.47 9.63 -5.31
C LEU A 28 0.67 8.47 -4.73
N SER A 29 -0.32 8.75 -3.88
CA SER A 29 -1.09 7.69 -3.22
C SER A 29 -2.47 8.18 -2.75
N TRP A 30 -3.29 7.25 -2.27
CA TRP A 30 -4.50 7.52 -1.47
C TRP A 30 -4.28 7.24 0.02
N ALA A 31 -3.04 7.37 0.50
CA ALA A 31 -2.71 7.14 1.91
C ALA A 31 -3.51 8.07 2.85
N ILE A 32 -3.78 7.59 4.07
CA ILE A 32 -4.59 8.33 5.04
C ILE A 32 -3.82 9.57 5.53
N LEU A 33 -2.52 9.43 5.81
CA LEU A 33 -1.65 10.54 6.18
C LEU A 33 -0.72 10.85 5.01
N ASN A 34 -0.65 12.13 4.65
CA ASN A 34 0.18 12.66 3.56
C ASN A 34 -0.08 11.93 2.21
N GLY A 35 -1.34 11.55 1.96
CA GLY A 35 -1.80 11.08 0.65
C GLY A 35 -1.85 12.20 -0.40
N GLY A 36 -2.22 11.84 -1.63
CA GLY A 36 -2.07 12.70 -2.79
C GLY A 36 -0.61 12.76 -3.24
N LYS A 37 -0.20 13.90 -3.83
CA LYS A 37 1.19 14.18 -4.18
C LYS A 37 1.93 14.68 -2.96
N ALA A 38 3.00 14.00 -2.58
CA ALA A 38 3.80 14.35 -1.41
C ALA A 38 5.29 14.10 -1.67
N GLN A 39 6.13 14.57 -0.75
CA GLN A 39 7.54 14.23 -0.67
C GLN A 39 7.81 13.65 0.72
N THR A 40 8.43 12.47 0.78
CA THR A 40 8.68 11.76 2.04
C THR A 40 10.00 10.99 2.00
N SER A 41 10.63 10.81 3.15
CA SER A 41 11.73 9.86 3.33
C SER A 41 11.25 8.51 3.86
N GLU A 42 9.98 8.38 4.23
CA GLU A 42 9.43 7.18 4.86
C GLU A 42 7.98 6.88 4.43
N VAL A 43 7.70 5.59 4.20
CA VAL A 43 6.34 5.06 4.08
C VAL A 43 6.10 4.09 5.22
N VAL A 44 5.02 4.29 5.96
CA VAL A 44 4.76 3.54 7.19
C VAL A 44 3.38 2.91 7.12
N TRP A 45 3.33 1.59 7.28
CA TRP A 45 2.12 0.85 7.54
C TRP A 45 1.99 0.66 9.04
N HIS A 46 0.81 0.94 9.58
CA HIS A 46 0.46 0.53 10.94
C HIS A 46 -0.57 -0.59 10.89
N GLN A 47 -0.20 -1.75 11.45
CA GLN A 47 -1.11 -2.88 11.59
C GLN A 47 -2.16 -2.58 12.65
N VAL A 48 -3.42 -2.71 12.27
CA VAL A 48 -4.60 -2.54 13.11
C VAL A 48 -5.46 -3.80 13.09
N ARG A 49 -6.27 -3.98 14.12
CA ARG A 49 -7.31 -5.01 14.19
C ARG A 49 -8.67 -4.32 14.15
N ASP A 50 -9.73 -5.07 13.87
CA ASP A 50 -11.09 -4.54 13.77
C ASP A 50 -11.50 -3.72 15.03
N LYS A 51 -11.04 -4.12 16.22
CA LYS A 51 -11.32 -3.40 17.47
C LYS A 51 -10.58 -2.07 17.64
N ASP A 52 -9.54 -1.81 16.84
CA ASP A 52 -8.71 -0.61 16.96
C ASP A 52 -9.34 0.60 16.22
N LEU A 53 -10.28 0.35 15.29
CA LEU A 53 -10.98 1.36 14.47
C LEU A 53 -12.52 1.20 14.57
N GLY A 54 -13.07 1.43 15.77
CA GLY A 54 -14.53 1.45 15.97
C GLY A 54 -15.23 2.65 15.31
N GLU A 55 -16.57 2.68 15.35
CA GLU A 55 -17.39 3.70 14.67
C GLU A 55 -17.06 5.15 15.08
N ASP A 56 -16.66 5.37 16.33
CA ASP A 56 -16.31 6.69 16.86
C ASP A 56 -14.84 7.09 16.60
N VAL A 57 -14.04 6.23 15.98
CA VAL A 57 -12.61 6.45 15.76
C VAL A 57 -12.40 7.11 14.40
N ASN A 58 -11.85 8.33 14.41
CA ASN A 58 -11.38 8.96 13.18
C ASN A 58 -10.02 8.35 12.77
N PRO A 59 -9.93 7.65 11.62
CA PRO A 59 -8.70 6.96 11.23
C PRO A 59 -7.54 7.91 10.94
N TYR A 60 -7.81 9.13 10.47
CA TYR A 60 -6.78 10.14 10.25
C TYR A 60 -6.16 10.59 11.57
N LEU A 61 -6.98 10.97 12.56
CA LEU A 61 -6.48 11.35 13.88
C LEU A 61 -5.77 10.19 14.58
N PHE A 62 -6.30 8.97 14.41
CA PHE A 62 -5.70 7.76 14.97
C PHE A 62 -4.25 7.58 14.50
N ILE A 63 -3.95 7.77 13.21
CA ILE A 63 -2.58 7.60 12.73
C ILE A 63 -1.71 8.84 12.90
N LYS A 64 -2.28 10.04 12.80
CA LYS A 64 -1.52 11.30 12.88
C LYS A 64 -0.69 11.37 14.16
N ASP A 65 -1.28 11.07 15.31
CA ASP A 65 -0.59 11.13 16.59
C ASP A 65 0.50 10.05 16.69
N ARG A 66 0.21 8.84 16.19
CA ARG A 66 1.14 7.70 16.19
C ARG A 66 2.34 7.90 15.26
N PHE A 67 2.17 8.74 14.23
CA PHE A 67 3.16 8.95 13.20
C PHE A 67 3.91 10.27 13.40
N SER A 68 3.61 11.00 14.48
CA SER A 68 4.23 12.30 14.81
C SER A 68 5.77 12.26 14.93
N GLN A 69 6.33 11.08 15.18
CA GLN A 69 7.78 10.83 15.23
C GLN A 69 8.44 10.63 13.86
N TYR A 70 7.64 10.45 12.79
CA TYR A 70 8.12 10.26 11.42
C TYR A 70 7.85 11.54 10.63
N ASP A 71 8.90 12.17 10.13
CA ASP A 71 8.77 13.45 9.41
C ASP A 71 8.16 13.23 8.03
N ASN A 72 7.01 13.87 7.76
CA ASN A 72 6.26 13.80 6.49
C ASN A 72 5.94 12.37 5.99
N ALA A 73 5.88 11.38 6.87
CA ALA A 73 5.62 9.99 6.48
C ALA A 73 4.30 9.83 5.73
N VAL A 74 4.33 9.05 4.65
CA VAL A 74 3.11 8.58 3.98
C VAL A 74 2.57 7.41 4.80
N GLY A 75 1.37 7.58 5.35
CA GLY A 75 0.83 6.68 6.36
C GLY A 75 -0.34 5.83 5.91
N LEU A 76 -0.17 4.51 6.05
CA LEU A 76 -1.14 3.48 5.67
C LEU A 76 -1.61 2.72 6.91
N LEU A 77 -2.88 2.32 6.91
CA LEU A 77 -3.42 1.34 7.85
C LEU A 77 -3.57 -0.01 7.14
N THR A 78 -3.28 -1.09 7.84
CA THR A 78 -3.41 -2.43 7.28
C THR A 78 -3.97 -3.39 8.33
N SER A 79 -4.95 -4.22 7.95
CA SER A 79 -5.40 -5.35 8.77
C SER A 79 -4.63 -6.62 8.46
N ALA A 80 -3.88 -6.63 7.35
CA ALA A 80 -3.01 -7.73 6.98
C ALA A 80 -1.86 -7.86 7.97
N ASN A 81 -1.39 -9.10 8.19
CA ASN A 81 -0.22 -9.35 9.02
C ASN A 81 1.02 -8.77 8.34
N ILE A 82 1.61 -7.73 8.94
CA ILE A 82 2.78 -7.05 8.37
C ILE A 82 4.02 -7.92 8.33
N LYS A 83 4.06 -9.02 9.10
CA LYS A 83 5.17 -9.99 9.05
C LYS A 83 5.15 -10.84 7.78
N ASP A 84 4.00 -10.92 7.11
CA ASP A 84 3.81 -11.68 5.87
C ASP A 84 3.91 -10.75 4.64
N TYR A 85 4.54 -9.58 4.79
CA TYR A 85 4.76 -8.67 3.68
C TYR A 85 5.61 -9.32 2.59
N VAL A 86 5.32 -8.93 1.35
CA VAL A 86 6.11 -9.33 0.18
C VAL A 86 6.98 -8.17 -0.23
N ASP A 87 8.23 -8.44 -0.61
CA ASP A 87 9.19 -7.46 -1.10
C ASP A 87 9.94 -8.04 -2.29
N VAL A 88 9.66 -7.48 -3.47
CA VAL A 88 10.19 -7.97 -4.75
C VAL A 88 10.78 -6.81 -5.53
N CYS A 89 12.04 -6.96 -5.94
CA CYS A 89 12.70 -6.03 -6.85
C CYS A 89 12.90 -6.69 -8.23
N LYS A 90 12.63 -5.95 -9.29
CA LYS A 90 12.90 -6.34 -10.68
C LYS A 90 13.67 -5.22 -11.38
N SER A 91 14.58 -5.61 -12.26
CA SER A 91 15.39 -4.67 -13.04
C SER A 91 15.34 -5.03 -14.52
N LEU A 92 15.33 -4.01 -15.36
CA LEU A 92 15.45 -4.11 -16.82
C LEU A 92 16.41 -3.00 -17.27
N ASP A 93 17.51 -3.38 -17.91
CA ASP A 93 18.59 -2.46 -18.28
C ASP A 93 19.08 -1.62 -17.09
N ASP A 94 19.00 -0.29 -17.20
CA ASP A 94 19.40 0.67 -16.17
C ASP A 94 18.23 1.04 -15.22
N TYR A 95 17.07 0.38 -15.33
CA TYR A 95 15.86 0.66 -14.56
C TYR A 95 15.56 -0.43 -13.54
N SER A 96 15.05 -0.04 -12.37
CA SER A 96 14.59 -0.94 -11.33
C SER A 96 13.26 -0.49 -10.73
N ALA A 97 12.42 -1.46 -10.40
CA ALA A 97 11.17 -1.28 -9.66
C ALA A 97 11.13 -2.27 -8.48
N ARG A 98 10.84 -1.75 -7.29
CA ARG A 98 10.64 -2.55 -6.06
C ARG A 98 9.20 -2.42 -5.62
N CYS A 99 8.55 -3.54 -5.40
CA CYS A 99 7.18 -3.63 -4.91
C CYS A 99 7.19 -4.23 -3.50
N ILE A 100 6.59 -3.49 -2.56
CA ILE A 100 6.34 -3.96 -1.19
C ILE A 100 4.84 -3.99 -0.98
N ALA A 101 4.31 -5.14 -0.55
CA ALA A 101 2.87 -5.32 -0.42
C ALA A 101 2.48 -6.05 0.85
N THR A 102 1.35 -5.65 1.44
CA THR A 102 0.61 -6.41 2.44
C THR A 102 -0.74 -6.79 1.85
N VAL A 103 -1.15 -8.05 1.96
CA VAL A 103 -2.36 -8.58 1.32
C VAL A 103 -3.24 -9.27 2.36
N GLY A 104 -4.43 -8.73 2.59
CA GLY A 104 -5.51 -9.41 3.29
C GLY A 104 -6.72 -9.48 2.38
N LEU A 105 -7.37 -10.63 2.29
CA LEU A 105 -8.53 -10.90 1.41
C LEU A 105 -9.77 -11.38 2.18
N SER A 106 -9.83 -11.15 3.50
CA SER A 106 -10.93 -11.59 4.36
C SER A 106 -12.28 -10.97 3.97
N ASN A 107 -12.26 -9.80 3.32
CA ASN A 107 -13.40 -9.13 2.71
C ASN A 107 -13.21 -8.96 1.19
N ALA A 108 -12.71 -9.98 0.49
CA ALA A 108 -12.58 -9.88 -0.97
C ALA A 108 -13.90 -9.45 -1.62
N LEU A 109 -13.86 -8.38 -2.42
CA LEU A 109 -15.01 -7.75 -3.06
C LEU A 109 -14.75 -7.54 -4.55
N ARG A 110 -15.85 -7.44 -5.30
CA ARG A 110 -15.86 -7.06 -6.71
C ARG A 110 -16.38 -5.64 -6.85
N THR A 111 -15.71 -4.83 -7.65
CA THR A 111 -16.20 -3.49 -8.00
C THR A 111 -17.59 -3.58 -8.61
N GLY A 112 -18.55 -2.84 -8.06
CA GLY A 112 -19.96 -2.88 -8.47
C GLY A 112 -20.82 -3.87 -7.68
N ASP A 113 -20.26 -4.60 -6.70
CA ASP A 113 -21.06 -5.38 -5.76
C ASP A 113 -22.03 -4.48 -4.97
N PRO A 114 -23.21 -5.01 -4.57
CA PRO A 114 -24.09 -4.29 -3.66
C PRO A 114 -23.40 -4.06 -2.31
N PRO A 115 -23.77 -2.98 -1.59
CA PRO A 115 -23.26 -2.76 -0.24
C PRO A 115 -23.69 -3.92 0.67
N GLY A 116 -22.82 -4.32 1.59
CA GLY A 116 -23.08 -5.39 2.53
C GLY A 116 -22.24 -5.26 3.79
N THR A 117 -22.55 -6.07 4.80
CA THR A 117 -21.82 -6.07 6.07
C THR A 117 -20.49 -6.80 5.93
N VAL A 118 -19.39 -6.15 6.29
CA VAL A 118 -18.07 -6.77 6.37
C VAL A 118 -17.83 -7.22 7.82
N LYS A 119 -17.61 -8.51 8.03
CA LYS A 119 -17.36 -9.07 9.38
C LYS A 119 -15.89 -8.97 9.83
N SER A 120 -14.96 -8.85 8.89
CA SER A 120 -13.53 -8.75 9.13
C SER A 120 -12.91 -7.92 8.01
N VAL A 121 -12.09 -6.94 8.36
CA VAL A 121 -11.45 -6.07 7.36
C VAL A 121 -10.24 -6.77 6.77
N GLY A 122 -10.15 -6.83 5.45
CA GLY A 122 -8.94 -7.18 4.70
C GLY A 122 -8.44 -5.93 3.97
N THR A 123 -7.13 -5.80 3.86
CA THR A 123 -6.52 -4.65 3.19
C THR A 123 -5.43 -5.09 2.24
N ILE A 124 -5.41 -4.50 1.05
CA ILE A 124 -4.31 -4.61 0.10
C ILE A 124 -3.64 -3.26 -0.03
N ASN A 125 -2.42 -3.15 0.47
CA ASN A 125 -1.60 -1.94 0.35
C ASN A 125 -0.32 -2.28 -0.42
N ILE A 126 0.06 -1.42 -1.35
CA ILE A 126 1.23 -1.61 -2.22
C ILE A 126 2.03 -0.31 -2.26
N LEU A 127 3.34 -0.42 -2.09
CA LEU A 127 4.32 0.61 -2.43
C LEU A 127 5.12 0.12 -3.64
N VAL A 128 5.16 0.93 -4.69
CA VAL A 128 6.07 0.72 -5.82
C VAL A 128 7.11 1.84 -5.81
N GLN A 129 8.38 1.49 -5.58
CA GLN A 129 9.52 2.39 -5.66
C GLN A 129 10.21 2.22 -7.01
N LEU A 130 10.47 3.33 -7.71
CA LEU A 130 11.11 3.34 -9.03
C LEU A 130 12.50 3.98 -8.94
N SER A 131 13.45 3.48 -9.74
CA SER A 131 14.83 3.97 -9.74
C SER A 131 15.03 5.27 -10.51
N MET A 132 13.97 5.79 -11.13
CA MET A 132 14.03 7.01 -11.93
C MET A 132 12.84 7.91 -11.60
N PRO A 133 13.04 9.24 -11.57
CA PRO A 133 11.95 10.17 -11.43
C PRO A 133 11.03 10.12 -12.66
N LEU A 134 9.73 10.25 -12.43
CA LEU A 134 8.72 10.33 -13.47
C LEU A 134 8.23 11.77 -13.62
N SER A 135 7.82 12.14 -14.83
CA SER A 135 6.96 13.31 -15.02
C SER A 135 5.62 13.08 -14.30
N GLU A 136 4.86 14.14 -14.06
CA GLU A 136 3.57 14.02 -13.38
C GLU A 136 2.60 13.11 -14.14
N GLN A 137 2.54 13.21 -15.47
CA GLN A 137 1.70 12.36 -16.30
C GLN A 137 2.13 10.89 -16.23
N ALA A 138 3.44 10.63 -16.30
CA ALA A 138 3.98 9.27 -16.16
C ALA A 138 3.77 8.71 -14.76
N PHE A 139 3.74 9.56 -13.72
CA PHE A 139 3.48 9.10 -12.34
C PHE A 139 2.02 8.65 -12.17
N ILE A 140 1.08 9.38 -12.76
CA ILE A 140 -0.34 8.99 -12.80
C ILE A 140 -0.50 7.67 -13.56
N GLU A 141 0.15 7.54 -14.72
CA GLU A 141 0.12 6.31 -15.51
C GLU A 141 0.71 5.11 -14.74
N ALA A 142 1.86 5.29 -14.09
CA ALA A 142 2.47 4.25 -13.27
C ALA A 142 1.57 3.81 -12.11
N MET A 143 0.86 4.74 -11.46
CA MET A 143 -0.12 4.41 -10.42
C MET A 143 -1.32 3.63 -11.00
N SER A 144 -1.78 3.96 -12.21
CA SER A 144 -2.83 3.19 -12.91
C SER A 144 -2.37 1.76 -13.18
N ILE A 145 -1.17 1.58 -13.73
CA ILE A 145 -0.58 0.26 -14.02
C ILE A 145 -0.43 -0.56 -12.74
N ALA A 146 0.05 0.04 -11.63
CA ALA A 146 0.15 -0.66 -10.35
C ALA A 146 -1.22 -1.11 -9.82
N THR A 147 -2.26 -0.30 -10.04
CA THR A 147 -3.65 -0.61 -9.66
C THR A 147 -4.24 -1.75 -10.50
N GLU A 148 -3.97 -1.74 -11.81
CA GLU A 148 -4.36 -2.80 -12.74
C GLU A 148 -3.64 -4.12 -12.42
N ALA A 149 -2.33 -4.08 -12.16
CA ALA A 149 -1.54 -5.24 -11.80
C ALA A 149 -2.02 -5.88 -10.49
N ARG A 150 -2.36 -5.09 -9.46
CA ARG A 150 -3.01 -5.57 -8.25
C ARG A 150 -4.31 -6.30 -8.58
N THR A 151 -5.17 -5.67 -9.40
CA THR A 151 -6.49 -6.21 -9.75
C THR A 151 -6.34 -7.54 -10.52
N LEU A 152 -5.41 -7.60 -11.47
CA LEU A 152 -5.09 -8.81 -12.22
C LEU A 152 -4.64 -9.94 -11.27
N ALA A 153 -3.75 -9.65 -10.32
CA ALA A 153 -3.29 -10.64 -9.35
C ALA A 153 -4.45 -11.21 -8.50
N ILE A 154 -5.44 -10.38 -8.12
CA ILE A 154 -6.63 -10.86 -7.41
C ILE A 154 -7.51 -11.73 -8.31
N LEU A 155 -7.72 -11.34 -9.57
CA LEU A 155 -8.47 -12.15 -10.53
C LEU A 155 -7.81 -13.52 -10.76
N GLU A 156 -6.48 -13.54 -10.91
CA GLU A 156 -5.69 -14.76 -11.09
C GLU A 156 -5.67 -15.65 -9.84
N SER A 157 -5.83 -15.07 -8.65
CA SER A 157 -6.00 -15.83 -7.40
C SER A 157 -7.30 -16.63 -7.35
N ARG A 158 -8.27 -16.31 -8.23
CA ARG A 158 -9.62 -16.91 -8.27
C ARG A 158 -10.40 -16.77 -6.96
N THR A 159 -10.08 -15.76 -6.16
CA THR A 159 -10.80 -15.44 -4.93
C THR A 159 -12.21 -14.92 -5.29
N PRO A 160 -13.29 -15.53 -4.77
CA PRO A 160 -14.64 -15.04 -4.99
C PRO A 160 -14.95 -13.84 -4.09
N SER A 161 -15.82 -12.95 -4.58
CA SER A 161 -16.43 -11.91 -3.76
C SER A 161 -17.28 -12.54 -2.66
N ILE A 162 -17.17 -12.00 -1.44
CA ILE A 162 -18.01 -12.41 -0.31
C ILE A 162 -19.48 -11.99 -0.46
N GLN A 163 -19.81 -11.09 -1.40
CA GLN A 163 -21.19 -10.62 -1.65
C GLN A 163 -21.87 -11.40 -2.77
N THR A 164 -21.18 -11.59 -3.90
CA THR A 164 -21.80 -12.12 -5.13
C THR A 164 -21.23 -13.45 -5.61
N SER A 165 -20.17 -13.95 -4.97
CA SER A 165 -19.39 -15.12 -5.42
C SER A 165 -18.77 -14.99 -6.83
N LEU A 166 -18.90 -13.83 -7.48
CA LEU A 166 -18.21 -13.50 -8.72
C LEU A 166 -16.72 -13.24 -8.45
N PRO A 167 -15.83 -13.27 -9.45
CA PRO A 167 -14.41 -12.98 -9.24
C PRO A 167 -14.20 -11.62 -8.59
N ALA A 168 -13.49 -11.60 -7.45
CA ALA A 168 -13.12 -10.40 -6.74
C ALA A 168 -12.09 -9.58 -7.53
N THR A 169 -12.09 -8.27 -7.32
CA THR A 169 -11.13 -7.33 -7.93
C THR A 169 -10.27 -6.63 -6.88
N GLY A 170 -10.58 -6.83 -5.59
CA GLY A 170 -9.87 -6.24 -4.47
C GLY A 170 -10.55 -6.58 -3.14
N THR A 171 -10.50 -5.62 -2.22
CA THR A 171 -11.12 -5.63 -0.88
C THR A 171 -11.90 -4.36 -0.65
#